data_AF-A0A2P2K059-F1
#
_entry.id   AF-A0A2P2K059-F1
#
_cell.length_a   1.000
_cell.length_b   1.000
_cell.length_c   1.000
_cell.angle_alpha   90.00
_cell.angle_beta   90.00
_cell.angle_gamma   90.00
#
_symmetry.space_group_name_H-M   'P 1'
#
loop_
_entity.id
_entity.type
_entity.pdbx_description
1 polymer ?
#
loop_
_entity_poly.entity_id
_entity_poly.type
_entity_poly.pdbx_seq_one_letter_code
_entity_poly.pdbx_strand_id
1 'polypeptide(L)'
;MAEKDILSSLRSLMASHSPPLDALVVPSEDYHQSEYVSARDKRRAFVSGFTGSAGLALITMKEARLWTDGRYFLQAMQQLSDQWTLMRMGEDPAVDIWMADNLSADAAIGVDPGCVSVDTTKRWKLAFSKKQQKLVQTETNLVDEIWKNRPPEDVNPVSVHPLEFTGCSVAEKLKDLREKLRQEKARGIIISMLDEVAWLYNIRGNDVPYCPVVHAFAIVTLNSAFLYVDNRKLSNEVKSYLEENAVEVREYTAVVSDVVLLSSNQLDLANAEDAKDIKSDSDETVTTVSDTVLIWVDPGSCCYALYSKLNSEKVLLRQSPLALAKAIKVVYTFYFFIVNLGSNK
;
A
#
# COMPACT_ATOMS: atom_id res chain seq x y z
N MET A 1 2.55 23.90 -16.20
CA MET A 1 2.15 24.82 -15.12
C MET A 1 3.44 25.22 -14.42
N ALA A 2 3.70 26.52 -14.20
CA ALA A 2 4.91 26.89 -13.47
C ALA A 2 4.78 26.44 -12.01
N GLU A 3 5.87 26.09 -11.35
CA GLU A 3 5.85 25.53 -9.99
C GLU A 3 5.18 26.46 -8.95
N LYS A 4 5.35 27.77 -9.13
CA LYS A 4 4.66 28.80 -8.34
C LYS A 4 3.14 28.71 -8.45
N ASP A 5 2.63 28.31 -9.61
CA ASP A 5 1.21 28.12 -9.85
C ASP A 5 0.72 26.82 -9.17
N ILE A 6 1.57 25.79 -9.07
CA ILE A 6 1.26 24.52 -8.38
C ILE A 6 1.08 24.75 -6.87
N LEU A 7 2.07 25.37 -6.21
CA LEU A 7 2.00 25.61 -4.76
C LEU A 7 0.84 26.54 -4.37
N SER A 8 0.56 27.57 -5.18
CA SER A 8 -0.56 28.47 -4.93
C SER A 8 -1.92 27.78 -5.14
N SER A 9 -2.03 26.91 -6.14
CA SER A 9 -3.23 26.10 -6.36
C SER A 9 -3.48 25.12 -5.21
N LEU A 10 -2.44 24.42 -4.73
CA LEU A 10 -2.56 23.53 -3.58
C LEU A 10 -2.96 24.27 -2.30
N ARG A 11 -2.34 25.42 -2.01
CA ARG A 11 -2.71 26.25 -0.85
C ARG A 11 -4.16 26.75 -0.94
N SER A 12 -4.66 27.01 -2.14
CA SER A 12 -6.05 27.37 -2.35
C SER A 12 -6.99 26.20 -2.03
N LEU A 13 -6.65 24.99 -2.49
CA LEU A 13 -7.39 23.76 -2.15
C LEU A 13 -7.35 23.47 -0.64
N MET A 14 -6.20 23.61 0.00
CA MET A 14 -6.03 23.46 1.44
C MET A 14 -6.92 24.42 2.24
N ALA A 15 -7.02 25.68 1.81
CA ALA A 15 -7.87 26.68 2.45
C ALA A 15 -9.38 26.39 2.25
N SER A 16 -9.77 25.83 1.10
CA SER A 16 -11.16 25.47 0.81
C SER A 16 -11.60 24.11 1.36
N HIS A 17 -10.65 23.27 1.79
CA HIS A 17 -10.95 21.97 2.38
C HIS A 17 -11.77 22.13 3.68
N SER A 18 -12.53 21.10 4.06
CA SER A 18 -13.33 21.10 5.28
C SER A 18 -12.95 19.91 6.17
N PRO A 19 -12.28 20.12 7.32
CA PRO A 19 -11.80 21.41 7.85
C PRO A 19 -10.65 22.00 7.03
N PRO A 20 -10.40 23.33 7.08
CA PRO A 20 -9.25 23.93 6.41
C PRO A 20 -7.94 23.30 6.88
N LEU A 21 -6.97 23.18 5.97
CA LEU A 21 -5.67 22.55 6.25
C LEU A 21 -4.57 23.60 6.39
N ASP A 22 -3.77 23.50 7.45
CA ASP A 22 -2.60 24.35 7.69
C ASP A 22 -1.35 23.80 7.00
N ALA A 23 -1.30 22.49 6.82
CA ALA A 23 -0.24 21.78 6.11
C ALA A 23 -0.81 20.59 5.34
N LEU A 24 -0.15 20.25 4.23
CA LEU A 24 -0.42 19.08 3.41
C LEU A 24 0.86 18.26 3.27
N VAL A 25 0.78 16.97 3.58
CA VAL A 25 1.87 16.02 3.41
C VAL A 25 1.69 15.26 2.09
N VAL A 26 2.73 15.27 1.26
CA VAL A 26 2.80 14.55 -0.02
C VAL A 26 4.00 13.60 0.03
N PRO A 27 3.81 12.35 0.48
CA PRO A 27 4.87 11.33 0.52
C PRO A 27 5.21 10.83 -0.90
N SER A 28 6.26 10.01 -1.02
CA SER A 28 6.65 9.38 -2.29
C SER A 28 5.83 8.13 -2.59
N GLU A 29 5.39 7.49 -1.51
CA GLU A 29 4.74 6.21 -1.45
C GLU A 29 3.35 6.24 -2.12
N ASP A 30 3.02 5.16 -2.82
CA ASP A 30 1.69 4.87 -3.33
C ASP A 30 0.83 4.15 -2.26
N TYR A 31 -0.32 3.61 -2.67
CA TYR A 31 -1.24 2.92 -1.78
C TYR A 31 -0.74 1.55 -1.29
N HIS A 32 0.43 1.14 -1.78
CA HIS A 32 1.09 -0.13 -1.48
C HIS A 32 2.43 0.05 -0.79
N GLN A 33 2.76 1.31 -0.43
CA GLN A 33 3.99 1.69 0.24
C GLN A 33 5.24 1.30 -0.57
N SER A 34 5.14 1.39 -1.91
CA SER A 34 6.22 1.06 -2.84
C SER A 34 7.38 2.06 -2.77
N GLU A 35 8.64 1.59 -2.84
CA GLU A 35 9.83 2.46 -2.95
C GLU A 35 9.91 3.15 -4.32
N TYR A 36 9.62 2.40 -5.38
CA TYR A 36 9.45 2.94 -6.73
C TYR A 36 7.97 2.91 -7.06
N VAL A 37 7.46 4.03 -7.56
CA VAL A 37 6.04 4.18 -7.89
C VAL A 37 5.83 4.35 -9.39
N SER A 38 4.62 4.02 -9.84
CA SER A 38 4.16 4.24 -11.20
C SER A 38 4.21 5.73 -11.58
N ALA A 39 4.21 6.06 -12.88
CA ALA A 39 4.30 7.45 -13.32
C ALA A 39 3.18 8.34 -12.77
N ARG A 40 1.97 7.79 -12.61
CA ARG A 40 0.79 8.50 -12.09
C ARG A 40 0.81 8.73 -10.57
N ASP A 41 1.67 8.01 -9.84
CA ASP A 41 1.79 8.11 -8.39
C ASP A 41 3.00 8.97 -7.97
N LYS A 42 3.78 9.50 -8.92
CA LYS A 42 4.89 10.44 -8.70
C LYS A 42 4.44 11.85 -8.29
N ARG A 43 3.48 11.95 -7.36
CA ARG A 43 2.87 13.20 -6.88
C ARG A 43 3.89 14.15 -6.26
N ARG A 44 4.78 13.63 -5.41
CA ARG A 44 5.88 14.43 -4.83
C ARG A 44 6.77 15.05 -5.91
N ALA A 45 7.11 14.28 -6.95
CA ALA A 45 7.90 14.78 -8.07
C ALA A 45 7.14 15.84 -8.89
N PHE A 46 5.84 15.65 -9.11
CA PHE A 46 5.00 16.65 -9.77
C PHE A 46 4.96 17.98 -8.99
N VAL A 47 4.81 17.94 -7.65
CA VAL A 47 4.68 19.17 -6.86
C VAL A 47 5.99 19.91 -6.61
N SER A 48 7.11 19.18 -6.54
CA SER A 48 8.42 19.74 -6.12
C SER A 48 9.49 19.75 -7.20
N GLY A 49 9.28 19.07 -8.33
CA GLY A 49 10.31 18.84 -9.34
C GLY A 49 11.36 17.79 -8.94
N PHE A 50 11.43 17.37 -7.68
CA PHE A 50 12.42 16.40 -7.21
C PHE A 50 12.08 14.95 -7.61
N THR A 51 13.00 14.28 -8.32
CA THR A 51 12.77 12.97 -8.95
C THR A 51 13.45 11.78 -8.27
N GLY A 52 14.08 11.94 -7.10
CA GLY A 52 14.67 10.82 -6.35
C GLY A 52 13.63 9.78 -5.94
N SER A 53 14.01 8.54 -5.61
CA SER A 53 13.00 7.53 -5.23
C SER A 53 12.37 7.84 -3.87
N ALA A 54 13.16 8.30 -2.90
CA ALA A 54 12.71 8.54 -1.54
C ALA A 54 12.58 10.02 -1.19
N GLY A 55 11.50 10.37 -0.50
CA GLY A 55 11.34 11.70 0.10
C GLY A 55 9.91 11.99 0.57
N LEU A 56 9.73 13.14 1.19
CA LEU A 56 8.43 13.60 1.68
C LEU A 56 8.35 15.11 1.53
N ALA A 57 7.35 15.57 0.79
CA ALA A 57 7.05 16.98 0.65
C ALA A 57 6.04 17.42 1.72
N LEU A 58 6.32 18.52 2.39
CA LEU A 58 5.40 19.21 3.30
C LEU A 58 5.13 20.60 2.73
N ILE A 59 3.86 20.89 2.46
CA ILE A 59 3.43 22.19 1.97
C ILE A 59 2.58 22.82 3.07
N THR A 60 3.03 23.94 3.62
CA THR A 60 2.23 24.75 4.54
C THR A 60 1.61 25.92 3.78
N MET A 61 0.76 26.69 4.47
CA MET A 61 0.21 27.93 3.91
C MET A 61 1.28 28.97 3.53
N LYS A 62 2.52 28.87 4.04
CA LYS A 62 3.57 29.89 3.83
C LYS A 62 4.85 29.35 3.20
N GLU A 63 5.25 28.13 3.53
CA GLU A 63 6.51 27.51 3.11
C GLU A 63 6.30 26.12 2.52
N ALA A 64 7.29 25.62 1.79
CA ALA A 64 7.34 24.26 1.27
C ALA A 64 8.70 23.64 1.62
N ARG A 65 8.68 22.40 2.10
CA ARG A 65 9.86 21.68 2.59
C ARG A 65 9.89 20.27 2.06
N LEU A 66 11.08 19.77 1.71
CA LEU A 66 11.23 18.40 1.20
C LEU A 66 12.28 17.64 2.01
N TRP A 67 11.86 16.55 2.65
CA TRP A 67 12.76 15.60 3.30
C TRP A 67 13.22 14.56 2.29
N THR A 68 14.50 14.23 2.29
CA THR A 68 15.06 13.06 1.57
C THR A 68 16.30 12.55 2.30
N ASP A 69 16.78 11.37 1.94
CA ASP A 69 17.96 10.75 2.53
C ASP A 69 19.27 11.14 1.80
N GLY A 70 20.41 10.76 2.38
CA GLY A 70 21.75 11.16 1.93
C GLY A 70 22.09 10.80 0.49
N ARG A 71 21.41 9.81 -0.12
CA ARG A 71 21.58 9.47 -1.54
C ARG A 71 21.21 10.65 -2.45
N TYR A 72 20.31 11.52 -2.00
CA TYR A 72 19.64 12.49 -2.85
C TYR A 72 19.90 13.95 -2.49
N PHE A 73 20.74 14.27 -1.50
CA PHE A 73 20.98 15.66 -1.10
C PHE A 73 21.43 16.56 -2.27
N LEU A 74 22.46 16.13 -3.02
CA LEU A 74 22.96 16.88 -4.17
C LEU A 74 21.92 17.00 -5.28
N GLN A 75 21.16 15.93 -5.53
CA GLN A 75 20.10 15.94 -6.54
C GLN A 75 18.98 16.90 -6.15
N ALA A 76 18.54 16.88 -4.89
CA ALA A 76 17.50 17.78 -4.40
C ALA A 76 17.95 19.25 -4.46
N MET A 77 19.20 19.55 -4.10
CA MET A 77 19.76 20.91 -4.25
C MET A 77 19.78 21.42 -5.69
N GLN A 78 19.88 20.52 -6.68
CA GLN A 78 19.88 20.90 -8.10
C GLN A 78 18.48 20.99 -8.70
N GLN A 79 17.53 20.19 -8.21
CA GLN A 79 16.19 20.05 -8.79
C GLN A 79 15.14 20.93 -8.13
N LEU A 80 15.29 21.24 -6.84
CA LEU A 80 14.33 22.06 -6.09
C LEU A 80 14.47 23.53 -6.49
N SER A 81 13.33 24.21 -6.67
CA SER A 81 13.29 25.65 -6.84
C SER A 81 13.59 26.39 -5.53
N ASP A 82 13.77 27.71 -5.60
CA ASP A 82 13.94 28.61 -4.46
C ASP A 82 12.73 28.66 -3.52
N GLN A 83 11.59 28.10 -3.94
CA GLN A 83 10.37 28.00 -3.12
C GLN A 83 10.43 26.84 -2.11
N TRP A 84 11.36 25.89 -2.28
CA TRP A 84 11.51 24.73 -1.42
C TRP A 84 12.74 24.82 -0.54
N THR A 85 12.58 24.38 0.70
CA THR A 85 13.71 24.13 1.59
C THR A 85 13.98 22.64 1.68
N LEU A 86 15.20 22.22 1.33
CA LEU A 86 15.67 20.86 1.55
C LEU A 86 15.85 20.61 3.05
N MET A 87 15.32 19.47 3.51
CA MET A 87 15.49 18.93 4.86
C MET A 87 16.24 17.60 4.75
N ARG A 88 17.43 17.51 5.35
CA ARG A 88 18.33 16.35 5.24
C ARG A 88 18.00 15.32 6.32
N MET A 89 17.42 14.18 5.93
CA MET A 89 17.08 13.11 6.88
C MET A 89 18.35 12.60 7.57
N GLY A 90 18.32 12.55 8.90
CA GLY A 90 19.46 12.17 9.74
C GLY A 90 20.33 13.34 10.21
N GLU A 91 20.19 14.53 9.61
CA GLU A 91 20.86 15.77 10.03
C GLU A 91 19.85 16.78 10.59
N ASP A 92 18.74 17.00 9.88
CA ASP A 92 17.67 17.92 10.24
C ASP A 92 16.55 17.21 11.04
N PRO A 93 15.70 17.97 11.76
CA PRO A 93 14.57 17.39 12.48
C PRO A 93 13.68 16.54 11.57
N ALA A 94 13.26 15.38 12.08
CA ALA A 94 12.28 14.52 11.39
C ALA A 94 10.96 15.29 11.16
N VAL A 95 10.25 14.96 10.08
CA VAL A 95 9.07 15.71 9.64
C VAL A 95 8.00 15.84 10.73
N ASP A 96 7.79 14.79 11.51
CA ASP A 96 6.81 14.74 12.60
C ASP A 96 7.18 15.64 13.76
N ILE A 97 8.47 15.67 14.13
CA ILE A 97 9.00 16.61 15.11
C ILE A 97 8.92 18.04 14.59
N TRP A 98 9.31 18.26 13.33
CA TRP A 98 9.26 19.58 12.72
C TRP A 98 7.82 20.13 12.69
N MET A 99 6.85 19.32 12.25
CA MET A 99 5.43 19.68 12.24
C MET A 99 4.93 19.99 13.66
N ALA A 100 5.26 19.13 14.63
CA ALA A 100 4.87 19.33 16.02
C ALA A 100 5.44 20.64 16.59
N ASP A 101 6.68 20.98 16.28
CA ASP A 101 7.35 22.15 16.86
C ASP A 101 6.98 23.46 16.15
N ASN A 102 6.77 23.44 14.83
CA ASN A 102 6.64 24.66 14.01
C ASN A 102 5.19 25.03 13.62
N LEU A 103 4.25 24.08 13.65
CA LEU A 103 2.84 24.38 13.38
C LEU A 103 2.11 24.83 14.67
N SER A 104 0.95 25.48 14.52
CA SER A 104 0.12 25.95 15.64
C SER A 104 -0.38 24.79 16.52
N ALA A 105 -0.87 25.13 17.72
CA ALA A 105 -1.33 24.17 18.73
C ALA A 105 -2.72 23.56 18.44
N ASP A 106 -3.20 23.66 17.21
CA ASP A 106 -4.48 23.11 16.74
C ASP A 106 -4.44 22.80 15.25
N ALA A 107 -3.24 22.85 14.65
CA ALA A 107 -3.06 22.79 13.21
C ALA A 107 -3.67 21.52 12.61
N ALA A 108 -4.38 21.70 11.50
CA ALA A 108 -4.92 20.64 10.68
C ALA A 108 -3.90 20.24 9.62
N ILE A 109 -3.36 19.03 9.75
CA ILE A 109 -2.32 18.48 8.88
C ILE A 109 -2.98 17.44 7.98
N GLY A 110 -3.18 17.79 6.72
CA GLY A 110 -3.81 16.95 5.71
C GLY A 110 -2.85 15.89 5.16
N VAL A 111 -3.38 14.68 4.96
CA VAL A 111 -2.68 13.61 4.24
C VAL A 111 -3.69 12.72 3.53
N ASP A 112 -3.30 12.21 2.36
CA ASP A 112 -4.00 11.10 1.72
C ASP A 112 -3.75 9.81 2.54
N PRO A 113 -4.79 9.21 3.14
CA PRO A 113 -4.62 8.05 4.01
C PRO A 113 -4.16 6.80 3.25
N GLY A 114 -4.29 6.74 1.93
CA GLY A 114 -3.76 5.66 1.10
C GLY A 114 -2.23 5.70 1.01
N CYS A 115 -1.64 6.88 1.00
CA CYS A 115 -0.20 7.06 0.78
C CYS A 115 0.65 6.99 2.07
N VAL A 116 0.06 6.73 3.24
CA VAL A 116 0.79 6.62 4.50
C VAL A 116 0.47 5.33 5.24
N SER A 117 1.50 4.72 5.84
CA SER A 117 1.34 3.49 6.60
C SER A 117 0.73 3.71 7.98
N VAL A 118 0.28 2.62 8.61
CA VAL A 118 -0.22 2.62 10.00
C VAL A 118 0.86 3.12 10.97
N ASP A 119 2.10 2.63 10.85
CA ASP A 119 3.20 3.03 11.73
C ASP A 119 3.52 4.52 11.61
N THR A 120 3.56 5.04 10.39
CA THR A 120 3.79 6.47 10.15
C THR A 120 2.67 7.31 10.75
N THR A 121 1.42 6.90 10.53
CA THR A 121 0.26 7.59 11.10
C THR A 121 0.28 7.59 12.63
N LYS A 122 0.62 6.44 13.27
CA LYS A 122 0.74 6.35 14.72
C LYS A 122 1.84 7.25 15.27
N ARG A 123 3.00 7.28 14.61
CA ARG A 123 4.14 8.13 14.98
C ARG A 123 3.76 9.61 14.93
N TRP A 124 3.10 10.04 13.84
CA TRP A 124 2.64 11.41 13.68
C TRP A 124 1.60 11.80 14.72
N LYS A 125 0.58 10.98 14.93
CA LYS A 125 -0.44 11.23 15.98
C LYS A 125 0.19 11.34 17.37
N LEU A 126 1.21 10.54 17.67
CA LEU A 126 1.94 10.64 18.93
C LEU A 126 2.70 11.97 19.04
N ALA A 127 3.41 12.40 17.99
CA ALA A 127 4.11 13.69 17.97
C ALA A 127 3.13 14.88 18.16
N PHE A 128 1.97 14.81 17.51
CA PHE A 128 0.93 15.85 17.54
C PHE A 128 0.18 15.94 18.87
N SER A 129 0.16 14.85 19.65
CA SER A 129 -0.57 14.77 20.93
C SER A 129 -0.16 15.86 21.94
N LYS A 130 1.09 16.34 21.88
CA LYS A 130 1.59 17.42 22.75
C LYS A 130 0.91 18.77 22.49
N LYS A 131 0.43 18.99 21.27
CA LYS A 131 -0.06 20.29 20.80
C LYS A 131 -1.46 20.24 20.20
N GLN A 132 -2.36 19.32 20.60
CA GLN A 132 -3.74 19.18 20.06
C GLN A 132 -3.88 19.26 18.52
N GLN A 133 -2.79 19.05 17.78
CA GLN A 133 -2.74 19.07 16.33
C GLN A 133 -3.46 17.85 15.79
N LYS A 134 -4.05 17.99 14.60
CA LYS A 134 -4.93 16.97 14.03
C LYS A 134 -4.37 16.48 12.72
N LEU A 135 -4.21 15.16 12.60
CA LEU A 135 -4.01 14.52 11.31
C LEU A 135 -5.37 14.36 10.62
N VAL A 136 -5.60 15.11 9.56
CA VAL A 136 -6.84 15.13 8.78
C VAL A 136 -6.65 14.26 7.55
N GLN A 137 -7.55 13.30 7.36
CA GLN A 137 -7.57 12.47 6.15
C GLN A 137 -8.29 13.23 5.05
N THR A 138 -7.67 13.31 3.87
CA THR A 138 -8.34 13.84 2.68
C THR A 138 -9.14 12.73 2.00
N GLU A 139 -10.32 13.04 1.47
CA GLU A 139 -11.15 12.06 0.73
C GLU A 139 -10.52 11.73 -0.64
N THR A 140 -9.98 12.76 -1.28
CA THR A 140 -9.22 12.70 -2.53
C THR A 140 -7.79 13.17 -2.28
N ASN A 141 -6.87 12.79 -3.16
CA ASN A 141 -5.53 13.36 -3.12
C ASN A 141 -5.56 14.77 -3.74
N LEU A 142 -5.30 15.81 -2.95
CA LEU A 142 -5.36 17.20 -3.43
C LEU A 142 -4.36 17.50 -4.57
N VAL A 143 -3.29 16.71 -4.71
CA VAL A 143 -2.36 16.84 -5.84
C VAL A 143 -3.03 16.41 -7.14
N ASP A 144 -3.87 15.38 -7.10
CA ASP A 144 -4.54 14.86 -8.28
C ASP A 144 -5.53 15.88 -8.87
N GLU A 145 -6.12 16.73 -8.03
CA GLU A 145 -7.08 17.77 -8.45
C GLU A 145 -6.44 18.88 -9.30
N ILE A 146 -5.15 19.15 -9.09
CA ILE A 146 -4.41 20.17 -9.86
C ILE A 146 -3.54 19.57 -10.97
N TRP A 147 -3.31 18.26 -10.95
CA TRP A 147 -2.48 17.56 -11.93
C TRP A 147 -3.24 17.24 -13.22
N LYS A 148 -3.52 18.29 -14.01
CA LYS A 148 -4.34 18.22 -15.24
C LYS A 148 -3.87 17.19 -16.27
N ASN A 149 -2.57 16.93 -16.34
CA ASN A 149 -1.94 15.98 -17.25
C ASN A 149 -1.37 14.75 -16.51
N ARG A 150 -2.03 14.34 -15.42
CA ARG A 150 -1.67 13.11 -14.70
C ARG A 150 -1.72 11.92 -15.65
N PRO A 151 -0.67 11.07 -15.68
CA PRO A 151 -0.69 9.85 -16.50
C PRO A 151 -1.92 8.98 -16.19
N PRO A 152 -2.53 8.34 -17.21
CA PRO A 152 -3.66 7.44 -17.00
C PRO A 152 -3.23 6.18 -16.23
N GLU A 153 -4.21 5.37 -15.85
CA GLU A 153 -3.92 4.06 -15.27
C GLU A 153 -3.35 3.13 -16.33
N ASP A 154 -2.21 2.49 -16.04
CA ASP A 154 -1.66 1.48 -16.92
C ASP A 154 -2.41 0.15 -16.73
N VAL A 155 -2.90 -0.41 -17.84
CA VAL A 155 -3.58 -1.71 -17.89
C VAL A 155 -2.59 -2.77 -18.37
N ASN A 156 -1.46 -2.89 -17.68
CA ASN A 156 -0.45 -3.88 -18.05
C ASN A 156 -0.98 -5.30 -17.76
N PRO A 157 -0.78 -6.26 -18.68
CA PRO A 157 -1.27 -7.62 -18.49
C PRO A 157 -0.55 -8.30 -17.33
N VAL A 158 -1.33 -9.06 -16.54
CA VAL A 158 -0.80 -10.00 -15.55
C VAL A 158 -0.37 -11.27 -16.27
N SER A 159 0.74 -11.86 -15.83
CA SER A 159 1.19 -13.18 -16.28
C SER A 159 1.36 -14.13 -15.10
N VAL A 160 1.10 -15.41 -15.33
CA VAL A 160 1.40 -16.48 -14.37
C VAL A 160 2.92 -16.67 -14.31
N HIS A 161 3.46 -16.87 -13.11
CA HIS A 161 4.84 -17.24 -12.88
C HIS A 161 4.93 -18.77 -12.69
N PRO A 162 5.48 -19.51 -13.66
CA PRO A 162 5.46 -20.97 -13.65
C PRO A 162 6.08 -21.63 -12.41
N LEU A 163 5.57 -22.82 -12.07
CA LEU A 163 6.02 -23.59 -10.89
C LEU A 163 7.52 -23.90 -10.93
N GLU A 164 8.07 -24.15 -12.12
CA GLU A 164 9.51 -24.40 -12.34
C GLU A 164 10.42 -23.25 -11.86
N PHE A 165 9.91 -22.00 -11.82
CA PHE A 165 10.66 -20.84 -11.33
C PHE A 165 10.31 -20.51 -9.87
N THR A 166 9.07 -20.73 -9.46
CA THR A 166 8.60 -20.38 -8.11
C THR A 166 9.05 -21.39 -7.07
N GLY A 167 9.16 -22.67 -7.44
CA GLY A 167 9.53 -23.79 -6.56
C GLY A 167 8.50 -24.12 -5.47
N CYS A 168 7.36 -23.42 -5.44
CA CYS A 168 6.31 -23.59 -4.44
C CYS A 168 4.97 -23.08 -4.99
N SER A 169 3.94 -23.91 -4.90
CA SER A 169 2.59 -23.64 -5.43
C SER A 169 1.83 -22.61 -4.58
N VAL A 170 0.79 -22.03 -5.14
CA VAL A 170 -0.09 -21.09 -4.41
C VAL A 170 -0.78 -21.81 -3.25
N ALA A 171 -1.23 -23.05 -3.47
CA ALA A 171 -1.87 -23.88 -2.44
C ALA A 171 -0.96 -24.12 -1.22
N GLU A 172 0.33 -24.44 -1.44
CA GLU A 172 1.30 -24.61 -0.36
C GLU A 172 1.53 -23.31 0.41
N LYS A 173 1.70 -22.18 -0.29
CA LYS A 173 1.87 -20.86 0.34
C LYS A 173 0.66 -20.44 1.17
N LEU A 174 -0.55 -20.67 0.65
CA LEU A 174 -1.79 -20.38 1.37
C LEU A 174 -1.96 -21.29 2.59
N LYS A 175 -1.58 -22.57 2.49
CA LYS A 175 -1.58 -23.50 3.62
C LYS A 175 -0.65 -23.01 4.74
N ASP A 176 0.59 -22.67 4.42
CA ASP A 176 1.57 -22.17 5.39
C ASP A 176 1.14 -20.84 6.01
N LEU A 177 0.59 -19.93 5.19
CA LEU A 177 0.04 -18.67 5.67
C LEU A 177 -1.10 -18.90 6.66
N ARG A 178 -2.06 -19.79 6.32
CA ARG A 178 -3.19 -20.12 7.21
C ARG A 178 -2.75 -20.82 8.49
N GLU A 179 -1.68 -21.60 8.47
CA GLU A 179 -1.10 -22.14 9.71
C GLU A 179 -0.63 -21.02 10.64
N LYS A 180 0.10 -20.03 10.11
CA LYS A 180 0.53 -18.86 10.89
C LYS A 180 -0.65 -18.02 11.40
N LEU A 181 -1.72 -17.87 10.60
CA LEU A 181 -2.95 -17.21 11.06
C LEU A 181 -3.56 -17.92 12.27
N ARG A 182 -3.65 -19.26 12.25
CA ARG A 182 -4.16 -20.05 13.39
C ARG A 182 -3.28 -19.89 14.63
N GLN A 183 -1.96 -19.94 14.48
CA GLN A 183 -1.02 -19.77 15.59
C GLN A 183 -1.19 -18.42 16.31
N GLU A 184 -1.46 -17.36 15.55
CA GLU A 184 -1.67 -16.01 16.08
C GLU A 184 -3.14 -15.69 16.38
N LYS A 185 -4.04 -16.68 16.28
CA LYS A 185 -5.50 -16.52 16.46
C LYS A 185 -6.11 -15.43 15.58
N ALA A 186 -5.53 -15.23 14.40
CA ALA A 186 -6.01 -14.33 13.38
C ALA A 186 -6.96 -15.05 12.43
N ARG A 187 -8.09 -14.43 12.10
CA ARG A 187 -9.08 -14.97 11.14
C ARG A 187 -8.83 -14.55 9.70
N GLY A 188 -7.99 -13.54 9.50
CA GLY A 188 -7.52 -13.13 8.18
C GLY A 188 -6.36 -12.14 8.24
N ILE A 189 -5.76 -11.88 7.09
CA ILE A 189 -4.67 -10.93 6.87
C ILE A 189 -4.97 -10.03 5.67
N ILE A 190 -4.60 -8.75 5.79
CA ILE A 190 -4.59 -7.80 4.67
C ILE A 190 -3.15 -7.69 4.17
N ILE A 191 -2.95 -7.88 2.88
CA ILE A 191 -1.65 -7.81 2.21
C ILE A 191 -1.71 -6.70 1.17
N SER A 192 -0.88 -5.67 1.36
CA SER A 192 -0.81 -4.50 0.51
C SER A 192 0.49 -4.40 -0.31
N MET A 193 1.59 -5.00 0.15
CA MET A 193 2.84 -4.95 -0.61
C MET A 193 2.72 -5.73 -1.91
N LEU A 194 3.04 -5.07 -3.03
CA LEU A 194 2.86 -5.62 -4.37
C LEU A 194 3.69 -6.89 -4.61
N ASP A 195 4.90 -6.96 -4.03
CA ASP A 195 5.78 -8.11 -4.15
C ASP A 195 5.27 -9.32 -3.34
N GLU A 196 4.60 -9.09 -2.20
CA GLU A 196 3.95 -10.14 -1.43
C GLU A 196 2.73 -10.71 -2.16
N VAL A 197 1.89 -9.85 -2.74
CA VAL A 197 0.74 -10.30 -3.55
C VAL A 197 1.22 -11.11 -4.76
N ALA A 198 2.21 -10.59 -5.50
CA ALA A 198 2.81 -11.28 -6.64
C ALA A 198 3.46 -12.62 -6.25
N TRP A 199 4.13 -12.67 -5.09
CA TRP A 199 4.75 -13.89 -4.58
C TRP A 199 3.72 -14.92 -4.11
N LEU A 200 2.68 -14.49 -3.40
CA LEU A 200 1.66 -15.37 -2.84
C LEU A 200 0.90 -16.11 -3.94
N TYR A 201 0.46 -15.39 -4.96
CA TYR A 201 -0.36 -15.93 -6.04
C TYR A 201 0.43 -16.35 -7.28
N ASN A 202 1.77 -16.36 -7.22
CA ASN A 202 2.61 -16.72 -8.36
C ASN A 202 2.24 -15.97 -9.65
N ILE A 203 2.02 -14.66 -9.54
CA ILE A 203 1.73 -13.78 -10.68
C ILE A 203 2.80 -12.70 -10.82
N ARG A 204 2.96 -12.14 -12.02
CA ARG A 204 3.86 -11.01 -12.30
C ARG A 204 3.15 -9.98 -13.17
N GLY A 205 3.66 -8.77 -13.14
CA GLY A 205 3.18 -7.65 -13.96
C GLY A 205 4.32 -6.71 -14.31
N ASN A 206 3.96 -5.54 -14.83
CA ASN A 206 4.92 -4.47 -15.15
C ASN A 206 4.33 -3.09 -14.80
N ASP A 207 3.54 -3.05 -13.73
CA ASP A 207 2.84 -1.83 -13.31
C ASP A 207 3.76 -0.78 -12.69
N VAL A 208 4.90 -1.21 -12.17
CA VAL A 208 5.95 -0.35 -11.63
C VAL A 208 7.21 -0.57 -12.45
N PRO A 209 7.83 0.48 -13.02
CA PRO A 209 9.04 0.34 -13.81
C PRO A 209 10.13 -0.44 -13.06
N TYR A 210 10.72 -1.43 -13.76
CA TYR A 210 11.79 -2.30 -13.25
C TYR A 210 11.40 -3.24 -12.09
N CYS A 211 10.13 -3.23 -11.66
CA CYS A 211 9.62 -4.10 -10.61
C CYS A 211 8.52 -5.00 -11.21
N PRO A 212 8.70 -6.33 -11.28
CA PRO A 212 7.76 -7.22 -11.96
C PRO A 212 6.51 -7.52 -11.11
N VAL A 213 5.82 -6.47 -10.69
CA VAL A 213 4.69 -6.50 -9.77
C VAL A 213 3.41 -5.97 -10.42
N VAL A 214 2.28 -6.25 -9.79
CA VAL A 214 0.93 -5.85 -10.22
C VAL A 214 0.34 -4.98 -9.12
N HIS A 215 -0.25 -3.82 -9.46
CA HIS A 215 -1.04 -3.05 -8.49
C HIS A 215 -2.25 -3.87 -8.05
N ALA A 216 -2.14 -4.47 -6.88
CA ALA A 216 -3.15 -5.35 -6.34
C ALA A 216 -3.05 -5.43 -4.82
N PHE A 217 -4.18 -5.72 -4.18
CA PHE A 217 -4.24 -6.13 -2.78
C PHE A 217 -4.60 -7.61 -2.68
N ALA A 218 -4.32 -8.21 -1.53
CA ALA A 218 -4.88 -9.51 -1.19
C ALA A 218 -5.48 -9.51 0.22
N ILE A 219 -6.57 -10.24 0.38
CA ILE A 219 -7.09 -10.62 1.70
C ILE A 219 -7.11 -12.14 1.73
N VAL A 220 -6.52 -12.73 2.77
CA VAL A 220 -6.57 -14.18 2.98
C VAL A 220 -7.23 -14.45 4.32
N THR A 221 -8.31 -15.22 4.30
CA THR A 221 -8.98 -15.72 5.51
C THR A 221 -8.55 -17.16 5.77
N LEU A 222 -9.06 -17.75 6.86
CA LEU A 222 -8.82 -19.16 7.14
C LEU A 222 -9.36 -20.10 6.04
N ASN A 223 -10.33 -19.64 5.25
CA ASN A 223 -11.06 -20.46 4.28
C ASN A 223 -10.92 -19.95 2.84
N SER A 224 -10.85 -18.63 2.64
CA SER A 224 -10.88 -17.98 1.33
C SER A 224 -9.61 -17.17 1.06
N ALA A 225 -9.35 -16.89 -0.21
CA ALA A 225 -8.26 -16.04 -0.66
C ALA A 225 -8.79 -15.13 -1.78
N PHE A 226 -8.55 -13.83 -1.62
CA PHE A 226 -9.07 -12.80 -2.52
C PHE A 226 -7.89 -12.03 -3.14
N LEU A 227 -7.98 -11.76 -4.44
CA LEU A 227 -7.10 -10.89 -5.20
C LEU A 227 -7.89 -9.68 -5.70
N TYR A 228 -7.49 -8.48 -5.28
CA TYR A 228 -8.09 -7.22 -5.71
C TYR A 228 -7.22 -6.60 -6.79
N VAL A 229 -7.68 -6.63 -8.03
CA VAL A 229 -6.91 -6.17 -9.20
C VAL A 229 -7.86 -5.60 -10.25
N ASP A 230 -7.35 -4.74 -11.12
CA ASP A 230 -8.10 -4.29 -12.29
C ASP A 230 -8.34 -5.48 -13.24
N ASN A 231 -9.61 -5.86 -13.40
CA ASN A 231 -10.00 -7.03 -14.21
C ASN A 231 -9.59 -6.93 -15.68
N ARG A 232 -9.35 -5.72 -16.20
CA ARG A 232 -8.87 -5.51 -17.57
C ARG A 232 -7.44 -6.05 -17.77
N LYS A 233 -6.69 -6.25 -16.68
CA LYS A 233 -5.32 -6.79 -16.71
C LYS A 233 -5.27 -8.32 -16.82
N LEU A 234 -6.40 -9.02 -16.63
CA LEU A 234 -6.45 -10.47 -16.53
C LEU A 234 -6.94 -11.10 -17.84
N SER A 235 -6.10 -11.93 -18.45
CA SER A 235 -6.51 -12.82 -19.54
C SER A 235 -7.37 -13.97 -19.00
N ASN A 236 -8.08 -14.67 -19.90
CA ASN A 236 -8.85 -15.86 -19.52
C ASN A 236 -7.96 -16.95 -18.89
N GLU A 237 -6.73 -17.11 -19.39
CA GLU A 237 -5.75 -18.05 -18.85
C GLU A 237 -5.40 -17.73 -17.39
N VAL A 238 -5.13 -16.45 -17.07
CA VAL A 238 -4.82 -16.02 -15.71
C VAL A 238 -6.03 -16.18 -14.79
N LYS A 239 -7.24 -15.89 -15.29
CA LYS A 239 -8.48 -16.10 -14.52
C LYS A 239 -8.68 -17.57 -14.16
N SER A 240 -8.55 -18.47 -15.13
CA SER A 240 -8.64 -19.92 -14.90
C SER A 240 -7.55 -20.40 -13.93
N TYR A 241 -6.31 -19.92 -14.08
CA TYR A 241 -5.23 -20.25 -13.14
C TYR A 241 -5.55 -19.84 -11.69
N LEU A 242 -6.10 -18.65 -11.48
CA LEU A 242 -6.48 -18.16 -10.15
C LEU A 242 -7.64 -18.97 -9.58
N GLU A 243 -8.66 -19.26 -10.39
CA GLU A 243 -9.80 -20.10 -10.02
C GLU A 243 -9.38 -21.53 -9.62
N GLU A 244 -8.50 -22.17 -10.40
CA GLU A 244 -7.92 -23.48 -10.08
C GLU A 244 -7.14 -23.50 -8.76
N ASN A 245 -6.58 -22.36 -8.36
CA ASN A 245 -5.89 -22.18 -7.07
C ASN A 245 -6.82 -21.66 -5.96
N ALA A 246 -8.14 -21.66 -6.18
CA ALA A 246 -9.15 -21.15 -5.25
C ALA A 246 -8.90 -19.70 -4.80
N VAL A 247 -8.42 -18.87 -5.72
CA VAL A 247 -8.24 -17.43 -5.53
C VAL A 247 -9.35 -16.69 -6.25
N GLU A 248 -10.18 -15.99 -5.48
CA GLU A 248 -11.26 -15.20 -6.03
C GLU A 248 -10.77 -13.82 -6.44
N VAL A 249 -11.15 -13.41 -7.65
CA VAL A 249 -10.77 -12.11 -8.21
C VAL A 249 -11.89 -11.10 -7.98
N ARG A 250 -11.53 -9.95 -7.40
CA ARG A 250 -12.42 -8.79 -7.22
C ARG A 250 -11.79 -7.53 -7.82
N GLU A 251 -12.61 -6.54 -8.13
CA GLU A 251 -12.13 -5.24 -8.60
C GLU A 251 -11.19 -4.59 -7.57
N TYR A 252 -10.15 -3.89 -8.05
CA TYR A 252 -9.12 -3.27 -7.22
C TYR A 252 -9.71 -2.40 -6.09
N THR A 253 -10.77 -1.64 -6.37
CA THR A 253 -11.42 -0.73 -5.43
C THR A 253 -12.30 -1.43 -4.38
N ALA A 254 -12.70 -2.68 -4.61
CA ALA A 254 -13.55 -3.45 -3.70
C ALA A 254 -12.84 -3.83 -2.39
N VAL A 255 -11.51 -3.72 -2.34
CA VAL A 255 -10.73 -3.99 -1.12
C VAL A 255 -11.23 -3.17 0.07
N VAL A 256 -11.68 -1.93 -0.16
CA VAL A 256 -12.11 -1.04 0.94
C VAL A 256 -13.40 -1.55 1.58
N SER A 257 -14.40 -1.94 0.78
CA SER A 257 -15.64 -2.53 1.29
C SER A 257 -15.40 -3.89 1.94
N ASP A 258 -14.50 -4.68 1.38
CA ASP A 258 -14.20 -6.02 1.89
C ASP A 258 -13.41 -6.00 3.19
N VAL A 259 -12.57 -4.98 3.42
CA VAL A 259 -11.96 -4.75 4.73
C VAL A 259 -13.03 -4.44 5.80
N VAL A 260 -14.12 -3.76 5.44
CA VAL A 260 -15.26 -3.54 6.36
C VAL A 260 -15.97 -4.86 6.66
N LEU A 261 -16.23 -5.69 5.64
CA LEU A 261 -16.82 -7.03 5.81
C LEU A 261 -15.90 -7.96 6.59
N LEU A 262 -14.59 -7.86 6.38
CA LEU A 262 -13.59 -8.57 7.16
C LEU A 262 -13.70 -8.11 8.62
N SER A 263 -13.73 -6.80 8.88
CA SER A 263 -13.88 -6.23 10.23
C SER A 263 -15.14 -6.74 10.97
N SER A 264 -16.26 -6.93 10.26
CA SER A 264 -17.52 -7.45 10.81
C SER A 264 -17.67 -8.97 10.81
N ASN A 265 -16.68 -9.73 10.30
CA ASN A 265 -16.74 -11.20 10.15
C ASN A 265 -17.81 -11.70 9.18
N GLN A 266 -18.01 -10.94 8.10
CA GLN A 266 -19.01 -11.23 7.06
C GLN A 266 -18.39 -11.49 5.69
N LEU A 267 -17.07 -11.32 5.52
CA LEU A 267 -16.42 -11.45 4.20
C LEU A 267 -16.60 -12.85 3.60
N ASP A 268 -16.32 -13.91 4.36
CA ASP A 268 -16.50 -15.30 3.89
C ASP A 268 -18.00 -15.65 3.67
N LEU A 269 -18.91 -15.01 4.43
CA LEU A 269 -20.36 -15.26 4.32
C LEU A 269 -20.96 -14.60 3.07
N ALA A 270 -20.56 -13.36 2.78
CA ALA A 270 -20.96 -12.65 1.57
C ALA A 270 -20.52 -13.41 0.32
N ASN A 271 -19.31 -13.97 0.37
CA ASN A 271 -18.81 -14.82 -0.71
C ASN A 271 -19.64 -16.10 -0.92
N ALA A 272 -20.04 -16.77 0.17
CA ALA A 272 -20.88 -17.96 0.10
C ALA A 272 -22.31 -17.69 -0.45
N GLU A 273 -22.79 -16.45 -0.39
CA GLU A 273 -24.06 -16.05 -1.03
C GLU A 273 -23.89 -15.79 -2.52
N ASP A 274 -22.79 -15.16 -2.94
CA ASP A 274 -22.44 -14.96 -4.35
C ASP A 274 -22.16 -16.29 -5.08
N ALA A 275 -21.62 -17.30 -4.37
CA ALA A 275 -21.33 -18.62 -4.92
C ALA A 275 -22.56 -19.55 -5.05
N LYS A 276 -23.71 -19.20 -4.46
CA LYS A 276 -24.91 -20.07 -4.45
C LYS A 276 -25.71 -20.11 -5.75
N ASP A 277 -25.31 -19.38 -6.78
CA ASP A 277 -25.88 -19.51 -8.13
C ASP A 277 -25.32 -20.68 -8.96
N ILE A 278 -24.44 -21.53 -8.40
CA ILE A 278 -24.00 -22.78 -9.04
C ILE A 278 -24.04 -23.96 -8.04
N LYS A 279 -25.11 -24.75 -8.17
CA LYS A 279 -25.38 -26.14 -7.69
C LYS A 279 -24.89 -26.59 -6.30
N SER A 280 -25.89 -26.98 -5.52
CA SER A 280 -25.85 -27.91 -4.37
C SER A 280 -25.01 -29.16 -4.62
N ASP A 281 -24.14 -29.53 -3.68
CA ASP A 281 -24.42 -30.53 -2.64
C ASP A 281 -23.12 -30.83 -1.85
N SER A 282 -23.30 -31.44 -0.69
CA SER A 282 -22.31 -32.04 0.23
C SER A 282 -21.82 -31.22 1.43
N ASP A 283 -22.01 -31.93 2.54
CA ASP A 283 -21.93 -31.63 3.96
C ASP A 283 -20.48 -31.85 4.42
N GLU A 284 -19.78 -30.78 4.81
CA GLU A 284 -18.51 -30.91 5.53
C GLU A 284 -18.44 -29.93 6.70
N THR A 285 -17.96 -30.48 7.80
CA THR A 285 -17.99 -29.98 9.17
C THR A 285 -17.42 -28.58 9.34
N VAL A 286 -18.30 -27.62 9.65
CA VAL A 286 -17.97 -26.29 10.17
C VAL A 286 -17.21 -26.46 11.48
N THR A 287 -15.90 -26.29 11.43
CA THR A 287 -15.07 -26.22 12.64
C THR A 287 -15.39 -24.90 13.34
N THR A 288 -15.82 -24.97 14.59
CA THR A 288 -16.31 -23.85 15.41
C THR A 288 -15.33 -22.67 15.44
N VAL A 289 -15.74 -21.54 14.88
CA VAL A 289 -15.05 -20.23 14.71
C VAL A 289 -14.84 -19.47 16.05
N SER A 290 -14.91 -20.14 17.19
CA SER A 290 -15.13 -19.50 18.49
C SER A 290 -13.92 -18.73 19.07
N ASP A 291 -12.68 -19.00 18.64
CA ASP A 291 -11.48 -18.48 19.32
C ASP A 291 -10.63 -17.49 18.49
N THR A 292 -10.93 -17.31 17.20
CA THR A 292 -10.15 -16.42 16.30
C THR A 292 -10.85 -15.09 16.09
N VAL A 293 -10.30 -14.01 16.68
CA VAL A 293 -10.95 -12.68 16.67
C VAL A 293 -10.12 -11.64 15.90
N LEU A 294 -8.81 -11.85 15.76
CA LEU A 294 -7.89 -10.83 15.28
C LEU A 294 -7.79 -10.78 13.75
N ILE A 295 -7.51 -9.59 13.21
CA ILE A 295 -7.12 -9.39 11.81
C ILE A 295 -5.64 -9.01 11.80
N TRP A 296 -4.82 -9.76 11.06
CA TRP A 296 -3.41 -9.46 10.90
C TRP A 296 -3.22 -8.31 9.92
N VAL A 297 -2.48 -7.29 10.35
CA VAL A 297 -2.09 -6.15 9.52
C VAL A 297 -0.61 -5.88 9.73
N ASP A 298 0.14 -5.77 8.63
CA ASP A 298 1.50 -5.26 8.66
C ASP A 298 1.46 -3.73 8.81
N PRO A 299 1.92 -3.17 9.94
CA PRO A 299 1.78 -1.74 10.18
C PRO A 299 2.74 -0.88 9.34
N GLY A 300 3.82 -1.47 8.81
CA GLY A 300 4.79 -0.78 7.98
C GLY A 300 4.31 -0.63 6.54
N SER A 301 3.52 -1.58 6.04
CA SER A 301 3.08 -1.63 4.65
C SER A 301 1.58 -1.48 4.43
N CYS A 302 0.72 -1.65 5.43
CA CYS A 302 -0.70 -1.40 5.26
C CYS A 302 -0.97 0.10 5.31
N CYS A 303 -1.68 0.62 4.30
CA CYS A 303 -2.07 2.01 4.27
C CYS A 303 -3.13 2.32 5.34
N TYR A 304 -3.08 3.56 5.82
CA TYR A 304 -3.97 4.03 6.87
C TYR A 304 -5.44 4.03 6.43
N ALA A 305 -5.71 4.19 5.13
CA ALA A 305 -7.05 4.11 4.55
C ALA A 305 -7.74 2.78 4.88
N LEU A 306 -7.07 1.65 4.67
CA LEU A 306 -7.62 0.32 4.99
C LEU A 306 -7.68 0.09 6.50
N TYR A 307 -6.61 0.41 7.23
CA TYR A 307 -6.56 0.23 8.68
C TYR A 307 -7.66 1.03 9.41
N SER A 308 -8.01 2.23 8.93
CA SER A 308 -9.05 3.07 9.53
C SER A 308 -10.45 2.44 9.52
N LYS A 309 -10.68 1.41 8.69
CA LYS A 309 -11.94 0.66 8.61
C LYS A 309 -12.01 -0.50 9.60
N LEU A 310 -10.90 -0.81 10.27
CA LEU A 310 -10.81 -1.89 11.24
C LEU A 310 -11.11 -1.41 12.66
N ASN A 311 -11.62 -2.31 13.50
CA ASN A 311 -11.65 -2.08 14.94
C ASN A 311 -10.24 -2.29 15.53
N SER A 312 -9.62 -1.23 16.05
CA SER A 312 -8.26 -1.26 16.59
C SER A 312 -8.02 -2.27 17.70
N GLU A 313 -9.06 -2.68 18.45
CA GLU A 313 -8.95 -3.70 19.50
C GLU A 313 -8.89 -5.13 18.94
N LYS A 314 -9.29 -5.31 17.67
CA LYS A 314 -9.33 -6.61 16.98
C LYS A 314 -8.27 -6.73 15.88
N VAL A 315 -7.20 -5.94 15.96
CA VAL A 315 -6.09 -5.99 14.99
C VAL A 315 -4.81 -6.48 15.65
N LEU A 316 -4.17 -7.46 15.01
CA LEU A 316 -2.81 -7.88 15.30
C LEU A 316 -1.85 -7.09 14.39
N LEU A 317 -1.09 -6.17 14.96
CA LEU A 317 -0.08 -5.40 14.22
C LEU A 317 1.28 -6.07 14.33
N ARG A 318 1.69 -6.75 13.26
CA ARG A 318 2.98 -7.41 13.14
C ARG A 318 3.42 -7.46 11.68
N GLN A 319 4.73 -7.48 11.44
CA GLN A 319 5.29 -7.67 10.10
C GLN A 319 4.64 -8.87 9.40
N SER A 320 4.40 -8.73 8.10
CA SER A 320 3.82 -9.79 7.29
C SER A 320 4.60 -11.10 7.42
N PRO A 321 3.92 -12.24 7.66
CA PRO A 321 4.57 -13.53 7.68
C PRO A 321 5.14 -13.95 6.32
N LEU A 322 4.73 -13.28 5.24
CA LEU A 322 5.23 -13.50 3.88
C LEU A 322 6.60 -12.86 3.68
N ALA A 323 6.91 -11.75 4.36
CA ALA A 323 8.20 -11.08 4.30
C ALA A 323 9.38 -12.03 4.58
N LEU A 324 9.27 -12.82 5.66
CA LEU A 324 10.29 -13.80 6.01
C LEU A 324 10.26 -15.02 5.07
N ALA A 325 9.06 -15.51 4.73
CA ALA A 325 8.91 -16.68 3.86
C ALA A 325 9.53 -16.45 2.47
N LYS A 326 9.33 -15.26 1.88
CA LYS A 326 9.91 -14.92 0.57
C LYS A 326 11.40 -14.57 0.63
N ALA A 327 11.93 -14.22 1.79
CA ALA A 327 13.35 -13.93 1.98
C ALA A 327 14.21 -15.21 1.93
N ILE A 328 13.66 -16.34 2.40
CA ILE A 328 14.33 -17.64 2.36
C ILE A 328 14.01 -18.32 1.03
N LYS A 329 15.01 -18.39 0.14
CA LYS A 329 14.84 -18.98 -1.20
C LYS A 329 14.93 -20.50 -1.14
N VAL A 330 13.96 -21.18 -1.73
CA VAL A 330 14.02 -22.64 -1.93
C VAL A 330 15.16 -22.95 -2.93
N VAL A 331 15.80 -24.11 -2.81
CA VAL A 331 17.03 -24.50 -3.54
C VAL A 331 16.95 -24.22 -5.05
N TYR A 332 15.79 -24.40 -5.68
CA TYR A 332 15.57 -24.11 -7.10
C TYR A 332 15.62 -22.61 -7.46
N THR A 333 15.08 -21.74 -6.59
CA THR A 333 15.16 -20.28 -6.78
C THR A 333 16.61 -19.78 -6.69
N PHE A 334 17.45 -20.45 -5.88
CA PHE A 334 18.87 -20.13 -5.74
C PHE A 334 19.69 -20.55 -6.97
N TYR A 335 19.41 -21.73 -7.53
CA TYR A 335 20.12 -22.24 -8.71
C TYR A 335 19.86 -21.39 -9.96
N PHE A 336 18.62 -20.95 -10.19
CA PHE A 336 18.30 -20.10 -11.34
C PHE A 336 18.94 -18.71 -11.26
N PHE A 337 19.06 -18.15 -10.05
CA PHE A 337 19.72 -16.86 -9.83
C PHE A 337 21.23 -16.93 -10.12
N ILE A 338 21.89 -18.02 -9.69
CA ILE A 338 23.33 -18.23 -9.95
C ILE A 338 23.61 -18.54 -11.42
N VAL A 339 22.80 -19.39 -12.06
CA VAL A 339 23.05 -19.83 -13.44
C VAL A 339 22.80 -18.71 -14.44
N ASN A 340 21.81 -17.84 -14.25
CA ASN A 340 21.55 -16.73 -15.19
C ASN A 340 22.44 -15.50 -14.98
N LEU A 341 23.06 -15.32 -13.80
CA LEU A 341 24.14 -14.33 -13.63
C LEU A 341 25.47 -14.81 -14.24
N GLY A 342 25.61 -16.11 -14.52
CA GLY A 342 26.79 -16.70 -15.14
C GLY A 342 26.85 -16.65 -16.67
N SER A 343 25.75 -16.30 -17.35
CA SER A 343 25.63 -16.36 -18.82
C SER A 343 25.77 -15.01 -19.54
N ASN A 344 26.12 -13.93 -18.82
CA ASN A 344 26.51 -12.64 -19.41
C ASN A 344 28.00 -12.36 -19.14
N LYS A 345 28.87 -13.19 -19.72
CA LYS A 345 30.29 -12.88 -19.91
C LYS A 345 30.71 -13.18 -21.34
#